data_AF-A0A957QDE3-F1
#
_entry.id   AF-A0A957QDE3-F1
#
_cell.length_a   1.000
_cell.length_b   1.000
_cell.length_c   1.000
_cell.angle_alpha   90.00
_cell.angle_beta   90.00
_cell.angle_gamma   90.00
#
_symmetry.space_group_name_H-M   'P 1'
#
loop_
_entity.id
_entity.type
_entity.pdbx_description
1 polymer ?
#
loop_
_entity_poly.entity_id
_entity_poly.type
_entity_poly.pdbx_seq_one_letter_code
_entity_poly.pdbx_strand_id
1 'polypeptide(L)'
;MDDKKERDPIPEQFNSLKEAGEFWDTHSFEDYLDLVEEVDVEFDIKQRLYYIPLEEDLYALAKARAKSKEQSVEQLIKELLARELYTTPTA
;
A
#
# COMPACT_ATOMS: atom_id res chain seq x y z
N MET A 1 33.67 -11.43 14.45
CA MET A 1 33.58 -10.75 15.77
C MET A 1 32.24 -10.09 15.74
N ASP A 2 31.23 -10.78 16.26
CA ASP A 2 29.86 -10.28 16.32
C ASP A 2 29.80 -9.32 17.51
N ASP A 3 29.99 -8.03 17.22
CA ASP A 3 29.57 -6.96 18.12
C ASP A 3 28.05 -7.10 18.29
N LYS A 4 27.63 -7.81 19.34
CA LYS A 4 26.23 -7.80 19.79
C LYS A 4 25.90 -6.35 20.15
N LYS A 5 25.35 -5.61 19.18
CA LYS A 5 24.62 -4.38 19.46
C LYS A 5 23.61 -4.70 20.56
N GLU A 6 23.64 -3.92 21.60
CA GLU A 6 22.63 -3.91 22.64
C GLU A 6 21.32 -3.48 21.95
N ARG A 7 20.51 -4.46 21.53
CA ARG A 7 19.23 -4.26 20.84
C ARG A 7 18.10 -4.37 21.85
N ASP A 8 17.12 -3.48 21.76
CA ASP A 8 15.96 -3.54 22.66
C ASP A 8 15.21 -4.85 22.42
N PRO A 9 14.79 -5.58 23.48
CA PRO A 9 14.07 -6.83 23.32
C PRO A 9 12.71 -6.58 22.67
N ILE A 10 12.29 -7.49 21.77
CA ILE A 10 10.93 -7.48 21.25
C ILE A 10 9.97 -7.78 22.41
N PRO A 11 8.95 -6.94 22.68
CA PRO A 11 7.95 -7.22 23.69
C PRO A 11 7.21 -8.53 23.41
N GLU A 12 6.85 -9.30 24.45
CA GLU A 12 6.04 -10.51 24.29
C GLU A 12 4.67 -10.21 23.64
N GLN A 13 4.14 -9.01 23.86
CA GLN A 13 2.93 -8.51 23.24
C GLN A 13 3.02 -6.99 23.06
N PHE A 14 2.50 -6.50 21.94
CA PHE A 14 2.21 -5.08 21.76
C PHE A 14 0.76 -4.81 22.18
N ASN A 15 0.53 -3.70 22.86
CA ASN A 15 -0.80 -3.27 23.30
C ASN A 15 -1.65 -2.76 22.12
N SER A 16 -1.02 -2.40 20.99
CA SER A 16 -1.71 -1.99 19.76
C SER A 16 -0.84 -2.15 18.51
N LEU A 17 -1.46 -2.15 17.32
CA LEU A 17 -0.74 -2.12 16.04
C LEU A 17 0.09 -0.84 15.87
N LYS A 18 -0.36 0.29 16.44
CA LYS A 18 0.38 1.57 16.39
C LYS A 18 1.69 1.47 17.15
N GLU A 19 1.66 0.91 18.35
CA GLU A 19 2.84 0.69 19.19
C GLU A 19 3.83 -0.29 18.52
N ALA A 20 3.33 -1.35 17.89
CA ALA A 20 4.17 -2.25 17.09
C ALA A 20 4.84 -1.51 15.92
N GLY A 21 4.10 -0.65 15.21
CA GLY A 21 4.66 0.20 14.16
C GLY A 21 5.74 1.15 14.68
N GLU A 22 5.46 1.87 15.77
CA GLU A 22 6.42 2.80 16.40
C GLU A 22 7.70 2.10 16.84
N PHE A 23 7.62 0.84 17.30
CA PHE A 23 8.81 0.03 17.58
C PHE A 23 9.62 -0.25 16.32
N TRP A 24 8.99 -0.75 15.25
CA TRP A 24 9.68 -1.09 14.00
C TRP A 24 10.12 0.12 13.16
N ASP A 25 9.58 1.32 13.42
CA ASP A 25 10.05 2.56 12.78
C ASP A 25 11.52 2.87 13.11
N THR A 26 12.00 2.42 14.29
CA THR A 26 13.38 2.64 14.75
C THR A 26 14.23 1.38 14.81
N HIS A 27 13.63 0.19 14.62
CA HIS A 27 14.31 -1.11 14.75
C HIS A 27 14.33 -1.83 13.41
N SER A 28 15.50 -2.31 12.97
CA SER A 28 15.59 -3.14 11.77
C SER A 28 15.16 -4.56 12.09
N PHE A 29 14.28 -5.16 11.29
CA PHE A 29 13.94 -6.58 11.42
C PHE A 29 15.15 -7.50 11.26
N GLU A 30 16.14 -7.11 10.45
CA GLU A 30 17.38 -7.87 10.25
C GLU A 30 18.16 -8.06 11.55
N ASP A 31 18.06 -7.11 12.48
CA ASP A 31 18.70 -7.19 13.79
C ASP A 31 18.04 -8.22 14.72
N TYR A 32 16.98 -8.93 14.31
CA TYR A 32 16.25 -9.88 15.15
C TYR A 32 16.01 -11.24 14.47
N LEU A 33 16.71 -11.54 13.36
CA LEU A 33 16.52 -12.77 12.60
C LEU A 33 16.77 -14.07 13.40
N ASP A 34 17.58 -14.01 14.44
CA ASP A 34 17.83 -15.14 15.36
C ASP A 34 16.69 -15.42 16.34
N LEU A 35 15.69 -14.54 16.42
CA LEU A 35 14.52 -14.67 17.28
C LEU A 35 13.24 -15.08 16.51
N VAL A 36 13.32 -15.24 15.20
CA VAL A 36 12.18 -15.57 14.35
C VAL A 36 12.36 -16.94 13.71
N GLU A 37 11.24 -17.63 13.48
CA GLU A 37 11.23 -18.87 12.73
C GLU A 37 10.98 -18.60 11.24
N GLU A 38 11.62 -19.40 10.38
CA GLU A 38 11.37 -19.36 8.94
C GLU A 38 9.96 -19.91 8.66
N VAL A 39 9.16 -19.14 7.93
CA VAL A 39 7.80 -19.51 7.54
C VAL A 39 7.63 -19.38 6.04
N ASP A 40 7.05 -20.41 5.41
CA ASP A 40 6.69 -20.37 4.00
C ASP A 40 5.44 -19.51 3.81
N VAL A 41 5.61 -18.36 3.14
CA VAL A 41 4.50 -17.47 2.77
C VAL A 41 4.48 -17.28 1.26
N GLU A 42 3.38 -17.68 0.62
CA GLU A 42 3.15 -17.45 -0.80
C GLU A 42 2.24 -16.23 -1.00
N PHE A 43 2.71 -15.26 -1.80
CA PHE A 43 1.94 -14.08 -2.18
C PHE A 43 1.45 -14.22 -3.62
N ASP A 44 0.14 -14.30 -3.79
CA ASP A 44 -0.51 -14.36 -5.11
C ASP A 44 -0.96 -12.95 -5.55
N ILE A 45 -0.05 -12.21 -6.18
CA ILE A 45 -0.32 -10.86 -6.67
C ILE A 45 -1.20 -10.94 -7.93
N LYS A 46 -2.53 -10.90 -7.74
CA LYS A 46 -3.52 -11.00 -8.83
C LYS A 46 -3.47 -9.86 -9.85
N GLN A 47 -3.06 -8.67 -9.43
CA GLN A 47 -3.06 -7.47 -10.29
C GLN A 47 -2.02 -6.46 -9.83
N ARG A 48 -1.43 -5.75 -10.79
CA ARG A 48 -0.58 -4.59 -10.53
C ARG A 48 -1.44 -3.33 -10.62
N LEU A 49 -1.64 -2.67 -9.49
CA LEU A 49 -2.36 -1.41 -9.39
C LEU A 49 -1.36 -0.29 -9.10
N TYR A 50 -1.50 0.81 -9.83
CA TYR A 50 -0.74 2.04 -9.58
C TYR A 50 -1.71 3.09 -9.05
N TYR A 51 -1.38 3.64 -7.88
CA TYR A 51 -2.14 4.73 -7.29
C TYR A 51 -1.47 6.05 -7.67
N ILE A 52 -2.27 6.99 -8.17
CA ILE A 52 -1.83 8.33 -8.51
C ILE A 52 -2.52 9.33 -7.58
N PRO A 53 -1.81 10.36 -7.09
CA PRO A 53 -2.46 11.46 -6.38
C PRO A 53 -3.36 12.24 -7.36
N LEU A 54 -4.52 12.67 -6.89
CA LEU A 54 -5.43 13.55 -7.62
C LEU A 54 -5.65 14.82 -6.78
N GLU A 55 -5.71 15.96 -7.45
CA GLU A 55 -6.10 17.20 -6.80
C GLU A 55 -7.55 17.14 -6.32
N GLU A 56 -7.85 17.85 -5.23
CA GLU A 56 -9.16 17.85 -4.58
C GLU A 56 -10.28 18.24 -5.55
N ASP A 57 -10.08 19.32 -6.32
CA ASP A 57 -11.07 19.82 -7.28
C ASP A 57 -11.40 18.80 -8.36
N LEU A 58 -10.37 18.11 -8.88
CA LEU A 58 -10.55 17.07 -9.88
C LEU A 58 -11.32 15.87 -9.31
N TYR A 59 -10.99 15.46 -8.08
CA TYR A 59 -11.71 14.38 -7.40
C TYR A 59 -13.17 14.75 -7.12
N ALA A 60 -13.44 15.99 -6.69
CA ALA A 60 -14.78 16.48 -6.45
C ALA A 60 -15.65 16.44 -7.72
N LEU A 61 -15.09 16.86 -8.87
CA LEU A 61 -15.74 16.76 -10.17
C LEU A 61 -16.02 15.31 -10.57
N ALA A 62 -15.04 14.42 -10.41
CA ALA A 62 -15.20 13.00 -10.69
C ALA A 62 -16.30 12.38 -9.82
N LYS A 63 -16.35 12.74 -8.53
CA LYS A 63 -17.36 12.27 -7.57
C LYS A 63 -18.78 12.71 -7.95
N ALA A 64 -18.97 13.99 -8.32
CA ALA A 64 -20.26 14.48 -8.76
C ALA A 64 -20.75 13.75 -10.03
N ARG A 65 -19.84 13.54 -10.99
CA ARG A 65 -20.16 12.85 -12.24
C ARG A 65 -20.44 11.36 -12.02
N ALA A 66 -19.71 10.70 -11.14
CA ALA A 66 -19.92 9.28 -10.81
C ALA A 66 -21.30 9.08 -10.16
N LYS A 67 -21.67 9.97 -9.23
CA LYS A 67 -23.01 9.99 -8.60
C LYS A 67 -24.12 10.15 -9.64
N SER A 68 -23.96 11.04 -10.62
CA SER A 68 -24.97 11.24 -11.68
C SER A 68 -25.19 10.03 -12.58
N LYS A 69 -24.22 9.09 -12.60
CA LYS A 69 -24.22 7.88 -13.42
C LYS A 69 -24.40 6.60 -12.59
N GLU A 70 -24.72 6.72 -11.30
CA GLU A 70 -24.91 5.60 -10.38
C GLU A 70 -23.75 4.58 -10.36
N GLN A 71 -22.51 5.07 -10.52
CA GLN A 71 -21.30 4.24 -10.54
C GLN A 71 -20.26 4.76 -9.54
N SER A 72 -19.21 3.96 -9.26
CA SER A 72 -18.12 4.39 -8.39
C SER A 72 -17.21 5.41 -9.09
N VAL A 73 -16.50 6.23 -8.30
CA VAL A 73 -15.50 7.17 -8.83
C VAL A 73 -14.39 6.42 -9.57
N GLU A 74 -13.97 5.27 -9.04
CA GLU A 74 -12.97 4.41 -9.65
C GLU A 74 -13.42 3.90 -11.03
N GLN A 75 -14.65 3.39 -11.15
CA GLN A 75 -15.21 2.94 -12.43
C GLN A 75 -15.23 4.07 -13.46
N LEU A 76 -15.69 5.26 -13.04
CA LEU A 76 -15.76 6.42 -13.93
C LEU A 76 -14.37 6.82 -14.42
N ILE A 77 -13.38 6.89 -13.53
CA ILE A 77 -12.00 7.26 -13.89
C ILE A 77 -11.41 6.20 -14.82
N LYS A 78 -11.61 4.91 -14.54
CA LYS A 78 -11.16 3.82 -15.42
C LYS A 78 -11.77 3.94 -16.82
N GLU A 79 -13.07 4.18 -16.94
CA GLU A 79 -13.77 4.36 -18.22
C GLU A 79 -13.24 5.58 -19.00
N LEU A 80 -13.02 6.70 -18.31
CA LEU A 80 -12.49 7.92 -18.93
C LEU A 80 -11.06 7.71 -19.43
N LEU A 81 -10.18 7.14 -18.60
CA LEU A 81 -8.81 6.83 -18.99
C LEU A 81 -8.77 5.82 -20.13
N ALA A 82 -9.59 4.77 -20.08
CA ALA A 82 -9.69 3.79 -21.14
C ALA A 82 -10.11 4.43 -22.47
N ARG A 83 -11.09 5.34 -22.46
CA ARG A 83 -11.53 6.04 -23.66
C ARG A 83 -10.41 6.85 -24.31
N GLU A 84 -9.68 7.62 -23.52
CA GLU A 84 -8.65 8.53 -24.07
C GLU A 84 -7.37 7.78 -24.46
N LEU A 85 -6.98 6.76 -23.67
CA LEU A 85 -5.70 6.06 -23.86
C LEU A 85 -5.78 4.87 -24.84
N TYR A 86 -6.94 4.20 -24.99
CA TYR A 86 -7.08 3.10 -25.94
C TYR A 86 -7.50 3.53 -27.35
N THR A 87 -7.87 4.80 -27.57
CA THR A 87 -8.31 5.29 -28.89
C THR A 87 -7.19 5.87 -29.73
N THR A 88 -5.93 5.85 -29.28
CA THR A 88 -4.80 6.25 -30.12
C THR A 88 -4.39 5.06 -31.00
N PRO A 89 -4.53 5.11 -32.34
CA PRO A 89 -3.80 4.20 -33.21
C PRO A 89 -2.32 4.46 -32.98
N THR A 90 -1.58 3.40 -32.68
CA THR A 90 -0.13 3.41 -32.57
C THR A 90 0.46 4.06 -33.83
N ALA A 91 1.15 5.19 -33.66
CA ALA A 91 2.02 5.78 -34.69
C ALA A 91 3.43 5.22 -34.56
#